data_AF-A0A4R8FMV0-F1
#
_entry.id   AF-A0A4R8FMV0-F1
#
_cell.length_a   1.000
_cell.length_b   1.000
_cell.length_c   1.000
_cell.angle_alpha   90.00
_cell.angle_beta   90.00
_cell.angle_gamma   90.00
#
_symmetry.space_group_name_H-M   'P 1'
#
loop_
_entity.id
_entity.type
_entity.pdbx_description
1 polymer ?
#
loop_
_entity_poly.entity_id
_entity_poly.type
_entity_poly.pdbx_seq_one_letter_code
_entity_poly.pdbx_strand_id
1 'polypeptide(L)'
;MTTRPFSLAALTVLELSPPEMVEVAARAGYQQVGLRLIPATPEEHHFPLVADAALRRQTQKRLNDTGISVLDVEILRLKPDTRIADDFARVLEVGAELGASQVLVAGNDDDENRLTDNFAALCDLAAGFDLNPHLEFMPWTGVRDLAQARRIVAAADRPNACLLIDAFHFDRSGSRLTELTEIPAHWMRYVQLCDVLGPRPDDMDEIIRQARQERCFPGDGDIDLKGLLARLPADAPLSLEIPTQALRERGVSALERARMALEKSQRLVDSLSD
;
A
#
# COMPACT_ATOMS: atom_id res chain seq x y z
N MET A 1 -12.71 -5.84 -22.10
CA MET A 1 -12.00 -6.33 -20.89
C MET A 1 -11.57 -5.10 -20.12
N THR A 2 -12.02 -4.96 -18.87
CA THR A 2 -11.61 -3.85 -18.00
C THR A 2 -10.18 -4.12 -17.54
N THR A 3 -9.22 -3.35 -18.06
CA THR A 3 -7.82 -3.38 -17.61
C THR A 3 -7.71 -2.69 -16.25
N ARG A 4 -7.31 -3.44 -15.21
CA ARG A 4 -6.97 -2.85 -13.91
C ARG A 4 -5.66 -2.05 -14.02
N PRO A 5 -5.56 -0.85 -13.43
CA PRO A 5 -4.34 -0.07 -13.48
C PRO A 5 -3.28 -0.62 -12.52
N PHE A 6 -2.01 -0.38 -12.85
CA PHE A 6 -0.88 -0.66 -11.97
C PHE A 6 -0.38 0.63 -11.33
N SER A 7 -0.15 0.57 -10.02
CA SER A 7 0.48 1.63 -9.23
C SER A 7 1.87 1.19 -8.78
N LEU A 8 2.86 2.08 -8.85
CA LEU A 8 4.17 1.84 -8.24
C LEU A 8 4.10 2.27 -6.77
N ALA A 9 4.24 1.32 -5.83
CA ALA A 9 4.27 1.64 -4.40
C ALA A 9 5.61 2.27 -3.99
N ALA A 10 5.63 3.15 -2.99
CA ALA A 10 6.85 3.89 -2.65
C ALA A 10 7.93 2.95 -2.11
N LEU A 11 7.57 1.93 -1.33
CA LEU A 11 8.55 0.99 -0.75
C LEU A 11 9.36 0.22 -1.82
N THR A 12 8.82 0.08 -3.04
CA THR A 12 9.55 -0.52 -4.16
C THR A 12 10.74 0.34 -4.59
N VAL A 13 10.66 1.66 -4.49
CA VAL A 13 11.68 2.61 -4.98
C VAL A 13 11.93 3.75 -4.00
N LEU A 14 11.90 3.44 -2.69
CA LEU A 14 11.88 4.43 -1.60
C LEU A 14 13.10 5.37 -1.59
N GLU A 15 14.18 4.98 -2.28
CA GLU A 15 15.36 5.82 -2.46
C GLU A 15 15.15 7.04 -3.37
N LEU A 16 14.05 7.09 -4.13
CA LEU A 16 13.77 8.16 -5.08
C LEU A 16 12.97 9.28 -4.42
N SER A 17 13.27 10.52 -4.82
CA SER A 17 12.38 11.64 -4.48
C SER A 17 11.01 11.46 -5.15
N PRO A 18 9.93 12.04 -4.62
CA PRO A 18 8.61 11.91 -5.22
C PRO A 18 8.53 12.30 -6.71
N PRO A 19 9.18 13.38 -7.21
CA PRO A 19 9.23 13.65 -8.65
C PRO A 19 9.97 12.58 -9.46
N GLU A 20 11.08 12.04 -8.94
CA GLU A 20 11.85 10.98 -9.61
C GLU A 20 11.06 9.67 -9.67
N MET A 21 10.31 9.35 -8.61
CA MET A 21 9.41 8.20 -8.57
C MET A 21 8.34 8.30 -9.66
N VAL A 22 7.71 9.47 -9.82
CA VAL A 22 6.70 9.70 -10.87
C VAL A 22 7.31 9.53 -12.27
N GLU A 23 8.52 10.04 -12.49
CA GLU A 23 9.25 9.86 -13.75
C GLU A 23 9.57 8.38 -14.02
N VAL A 24 10.00 7.63 -12.98
CA VAL A 24 10.26 6.20 -13.09
C VAL A 24 8.99 5.41 -13.39
N ALA A 25 7.88 5.71 -12.73
CA ALA A 25 6.58 5.09 -12.98
C ALA A 25 6.15 5.28 -14.43
N ALA A 26 6.23 6.52 -14.95
CA ALA A 26 5.90 6.85 -16.33
C ALA A 26 6.79 6.10 -17.33
N ARG A 27 8.11 6.07 -17.11
CA ARG A 27 9.08 5.39 -18.00
C ARG A 27 9.01 3.86 -17.95
N ALA A 28 8.50 3.30 -16.85
CA ALA A 28 8.26 1.88 -16.70
C ALA A 28 6.92 1.44 -17.31
N GLY A 29 5.94 2.36 -17.41
CA GLY A 29 4.62 2.09 -17.98
C GLY A 29 3.50 1.88 -16.95
N TYR A 30 3.69 2.36 -15.72
CA TYR A 30 2.63 2.41 -14.71
C TYR A 30 1.60 3.49 -15.06
N GLN A 31 0.41 3.39 -14.45
CA GLN A 31 -0.63 4.42 -14.57
C GLN A 31 -0.64 5.31 -13.32
N GLN A 32 -0.20 4.77 -12.18
CA GLN A 32 -0.33 5.42 -10.90
C GLN A 32 0.91 5.27 -10.01
N VAL A 33 0.98 6.04 -8.94
CA VAL A 33 1.98 5.93 -7.86
C VAL A 33 1.31 5.98 -6.48
N GLY A 34 1.91 5.30 -5.50
CA GLY A 34 1.66 5.52 -4.07
C GLY A 34 2.77 6.36 -3.47
N LEU A 35 2.47 7.43 -2.73
CA LEU A 35 3.49 8.37 -2.24
C LEU A 35 3.71 8.26 -0.72
N ARG A 36 4.97 8.09 -0.32
CA ARG A 36 5.40 8.17 1.09
C ARG A 36 5.45 9.63 1.55
N LEU A 37 4.42 10.10 2.25
CA LEU A 37 4.35 11.51 2.71
C LEU A 37 5.09 11.74 4.03
N ILE A 38 5.09 10.71 4.88
CA ILE A 38 5.72 10.69 6.19
C ILE A 38 6.48 9.36 6.36
N PRO A 39 7.59 9.34 7.12
CA PRO A 39 8.37 8.12 7.31
C PRO A 39 7.60 7.06 8.12
N ALA A 40 7.74 5.79 7.76
CA ALA A 40 7.14 4.68 8.48
C ALA A 40 7.82 4.37 9.82
N THR A 41 9.13 4.67 9.93
CA THR A 41 9.95 4.55 11.14
C THR A 41 10.87 5.76 11.26
N PRO A 42 11.36 6.11 12.46
CA PRO A 42 12.24 7.27 12.63
C PRO A 42 13.52 7.23 11.77
N GLU A 43 14.02 6.03 11.47
CA GLU A 43 15.25 5.79 10.71
C GLU A 43 15.00 5.65 9.19
N GLU A 44 13.74 5.67 8.74
CA GLU A 44 13.42 5.50 7.33
C GLU A 44 13.86 6.73 6.51
N HIS A 45 14.53 6.46 5.39
CA HIS A 45 14.82 7.50 4.41
C HIS A 45 13.52 8.10 3.91
N HIS A 46 13.38 9.42 4.01
CA HIS A 46 12.17 10.12 3.59
C HIS A 46 12.49 11.49 2.99
N PHE A 47 11.55 11.96 2.18
CA PHE A 47 11.56 13.31 1.66
C PHE A 47 10.48 14.13 2.37
N PRO A 48 10.73 15.40 2.71
CA PRO A 48 9.82 16.20 3.52
C PRO A 48 8.63 16.74 2.69
N LEU A 49 7.91 15.87 1.97
CA LEU A 49 6.88 16.28 1.01
C LEU A 49 5.76 17.11 1.67
N VAL A 50 5.41 16.81 2.92
CA VAL A 50 4.40 17.57 3.66
C VAL A 50 4.88 19.00 4.01
N ALA A 51 6.16 19.15 4.36
CA ALA A 51 6.73 20.42 4.81
C ALA A 51 7.28 21.28 3.66
N ASP A 52 7.84 20.67 2.61
CA ASP A 52 8.52 21.36 1.52
C ASP A 52 7.58 21.66 0.34
N ALA A 53 7.17 22.94 0.25
CA ALA A 53 6.30 23.41 -0.82
C ALA A 53 6.97 23.41 -2.20
N ALA A 54 8.29 23.56 -2.28
CA ALA A 54 9.00 23.51 -3.56
C ALA A 54 9.00 22.07 -4.10
N LEU A 55 9.26 21.09 -3.22
CA LEU A 55 9.17 19.68 -3.56
C LEU A 55 7.76 19.31 -4.02
N ARG A 56 6.70 19.72 -3.30
CA ARG A 56 5.30 19.49 -3.75
C ARG A 56 5.01 20.04 -5.13
N ARG A 57 5.43 21.28 -5.42
CA ARG A 57 5.25 21.87 -6.77
C ARG A 57 5.98 21.08 -7.85
N GLN A 58 7.19 20.60 -7.56
CA GLN A 58 7.94 19.76 -8.50
C GLN A 58 7.24 18.42 -8.75
N THR A 59 6.73 17.78 -7.69
CA THR A 59 5.96 16.54 -7.78
C THR A 59 4.68 16.75 -8.60
N GLN A 60 3.89 17.77 -8.28
CA GLN A 60 2.67 18.10 -9.02
C GLN A 60 2.96 18.39 -10.49
N LYS A 61 4.01 19.16 -10.78
CA LYS A 61 4.43 19.41 -12.15
C LYS A 61 4.75 18.10 -12.87
N ARG A 62 5.48 17.20 -12.22
CA ARG A 62 5.86 15.93 -12.84
C ARG A 62 4.66 15.01 -13.09
N LEU A 63 3.71 14.94 -12.15
CA LEU A 63 2.43 14.23 -12.35
C LEU A 63 1.69 14.77 -13.59
N ASN A 64 1.61 16.09 -13.72
CA ASN A 64 0.95 16.74 -14.87
C ASN A 64 1.71 16.49 -16.20
N ASP A 65 3.03 16.54 -16.18
CA ASP A 65 3.87 16.36 -17.38
C ASP A 65 3.81 14.91 -17.91
N THR A 66 3.67 13.91 -17.02
CA THR A 66 3.69 12.48 -17.37
C THR A 66 2.30 11.87 -17.53
N GLY A 67 1.27 12.46 -16.93
CA GLY A 67 -0.09 11.90 -16.88
C GLY A 67 -0.27 10.79 -15.84
N ILE A 68 0.72 10.55 -14.97
CA ILE A 68 0.60 9.62 -13.84
C ILE A 68 -0.31 10.23 -12.77
N SER A 69 -1.26 9.46 -12.25
CA SER A 69 -2.09 9.85 -11.12
C SER A 69 -1.54 9.33 -9.78
N VAL A 70 -1.90 9.95 -8.66
CA VAL A 70 -1.62 9.39 -7.33
C VAL A 70 -2.76 8.48 -6.93
N LEU A 71 -2.48 7.20 -6.66
CA LEU A 71 -3.46 6.26 -6.14
C LEU A 71 -3.67 6.50 -4.64
N ASP A 72 -2.58 6.35 -3.88
CA ASP A 72 -2.56 6.34 -2.43
C ASP A 72 -1.45 7.21 -1.84
N VAL A 73 -1.61 7.52 -0.55
CA VAL A 73 -0.54 8.06 0.29
C VAL A 73 -0.31 7.13 1.48
N GLU A 74 0.95 6.97 1.84
CA GLU A 74 1.38 5.98 2.84
C GLU A 74 2.48 6.54 3.76
N ILE A 75 2.70 6.02 4.97
CA ILE A 75 1.78 5.18 5.78
C ILE A 75 1.38 5.99 7.02
N LEU A 76 0.08 6.02 7.33
CA LEU A 76 -0.40 6.57 8.60
C LEU A 76 -0.41 5.44 9.64
N ARG A 77 0.09 5.72 10.85
CA ARG A 77 0.13 4.74 11.94
C ARG A 77 -0.74 5.19 13.09
N LEU A 78 -1.80 4.44 13.39
CA LEU A 78 -2.63 4.67 14.56
C LEU A 78 -1.97 4.06 15.79
N LYS A 79 -1.65 4.89 16.78
CA LYS A 79 -1.02 4.52 18.05
C LYS A 79 -1.94 4.93 19.22
N PRO A 80 -1.68 4.45 20.45
CA PRO A 80 -2.49 4.84 21.61
C PRO A 80 -2.58 6.35 21.87
N ASP A 81 -1.53 7.09 21.51
CA ASP A 81 -1.40 8.54 21.72
C ASP A 81 -1.73 9.38 20.48
N THR A 82 -2.18 8.75 19.39
CA THR A 82 -2.52 9.46 18.16
C THR A 82 -3.62 10.50 18.38
N ARG A 83 -3.37 11.72 17.90
CA ARG A 83 -4.31 12.83 17.88
C ARG A 83 -4.68 13.10 16.43
N ILE A 84 -5.73 12.44 15.95
CA ILE A 84 -6.09 12.34 14.51
C ILE A 84 -5.98 13.67 13.75
N ALA A 85 -6.59 14.74 14.25
CA ALA A 85 -6.56 16.05 13.59
C ALA A 85 -5.16 16.67 13.58
N ASP A 86 -4.45 16.64 14.72
CA ASP A 86 -3.14 17.27 14.87
C ASP A 86 -2.07 16.52 14.07
N ASP A 87 -2.17 15.19 14.03
CA ASP A 87 -1.16 14.32 13.42
C ASP A 87 -1.37 14.16 11.90
N PHE A 88 -2.62 14.13 11.42
CA PHE A 88 -2.91 13.71 10.04
C PHE A 88 -3.62 14.73 9.16
N ALA A 89 -4.24 15.79 9.70
CA ALA A 89 -4.98 16.73 8.83
C ALA A 89 -4.12 17.31 7.70
N ARG A 90 -2.88 17.69 8.03
CA ARG A 90 -1.93 18.23 7.03
C ARG A 90 -1.45 17.17 6.03
N VAL A 91 -1.33 15.91 6.45
CA VAL A 91 -0.94 14.79 5.57
C VAL A 91 -2.06 14.50 4.56
N LEU A 92 -3.31 14.45 5.04
CA LEU A 92 -4.50 14.24 4.21
C LEU A 92 -4.71 15.39 3.23
N GLU A 93 -4.55 16.64 3.68
CA GLU A 93 -4.59 17.83 2.82
C GLU A 93 -3.56 17.75 1.68
N VAL A 94 -2.31 17.36 1.98
CA VAL A 94 -1.27 17.17 0.94
C VAL A 94 -1.59 16.01 0.01
N GLY A 95 -2.12 14.89 0.55
CA GLY A 95 -2.56 13.77 -0.28
C GLY A 95 -3.61 14.20 -1.29
N ALA A 96 -4.63 14.95 -0.84
CA ALA A 96 -5.66 15.50 -1.71
C ALA A 96 -5.12 16.58 -2.67
N GLU A 97 -4.21 17.45 -2.23
CA GLU A 97 -3.51 18.43 -3.08
C GLU A 97 -2.83 17.75 -4.28
N LEU A 98 -2.23 16.58 -4.06
CA LEU A 98 -1.54 15.78 -5.07
C LEU A 98 -2.48 14.84 -5.86
N GLY A 99 -3.78 14.83 -5.53
CA GLY A 99 -4.80 14.05 -6.22
C GLY A 99 -4.92 12.58 -5.78
N ALA A 100 -4.42 12.22 -4.60
CA ALA A 100 -4.63 10.89 -4.04
C ALA A 100 -6.12 10.65 -3.74
N SER A 101 -6.52 9.37 -3.72
CA SER A 101 -7.90 8.97 -3.36
C SER A 101 -7.95 7.93 -2.23
N GLN A 102 -6.83 7.26 -1.96
CA GLN A 102 -6.68 6.21 -0.96
C GLN A 102 -5.60 6.60 0.06
N VAL A 103 -5.70 6.07 1.28
CA VAL A 103 -4.74 6.32 2.36
C VAL A 103 -4.42 5.00 3.05
N LEU A 104 -3.15 4.60 3.05
CA LEU A 104 -2.70 3.38 3.72
C LEU A 104 -2.52 3.62 5.22
N VAL A 105 -3.16 2.78 6.05
CA VAL A 105 -3.18 2.88 7.51
C VAL A 105 -2.75 1.57 8.17
N ALA A 106 -1.78 1.63 9.08
CA ALA A 106 -1.48 0.52 9.99
C ALA A 106 -2.01 0.79 11.41
N GLY A 107 -2.58 -0.24 12.02
CA GLY A 107 -3.01 -0.23 13.42
C GLY A 107 -1.90 -0.66 14.38
N ASN A 108 -1.21 0.31 14.99
CA ASN A 108 -0.15 0.11 15.98
C ASN A 108 -0.66 0.34 17.41
N ASP A 109 -1.80 -0.26 17.73
CA ASP A 109 -2.42 -0.22 19.05
C ASP A 109 -3.03 -1.60 19.36
N ASP A 110 -2.64 -2.21 20.48
CA ASP A 110 -3.15 -3.52 20.92
C ASP A 110 -4.56 -3.43 21.53
N ASP A 111 -5.07 -2.22 21.82
CA ASP A 111 -6.45 -2.01 22.25
C ASP A 111 -7.36 -1.87 21.02
N GLU A 112 -8.02 -2.97 20.62
CA GLU A 112 -8.88 -3.03 19.43
C GLU A 112 -10.03 -2.00 19.47
N ASN A 113 -10.56 -1.66 20.65
CA ASN A 113 -11.63 -0.67 20.77
C ASN A 113 -11.11 0.75 20.51
N ARG A 114 -10.01 1.14 21.17
CA ARG A 114 -9.39 2.45 20.93
C ARG A 114 -8.90 2.59 19.49
N LEU A 115 -8.35 1.51 18.92
CA LEU A 115 -7.95 1.49 17.52
C LEU A 115 -9.15 1.68 16.58
N THR A 116 -10.27 1.02 16.87
CA THR A 116 -11.52 1.18 16.10
C THR A 116 -12.02 2.62 16.17
N ASP A 117 -12.06 3.22 17.35
CA ASP A 117 -12.48 4.62 17.55
C ASP A 117 -11.55 5.59 16.78
N ASN A 118 -10.24 5.38 16.87
CA ASN A 118 -9.25 6.19 16.15
C ASN A 118 -9.35 6.01 14.62
N PHE A 119 -9.60 4.79 14.14
CA PHE A 119 -9.80 4.53 12.71
C PHE A 119 -11.08 5.17 12.19
N ALA A 120 -12.18 5.11 12.95
CA ALA A 120 -13.43 5.80 12.61
C ALA A 120 -13.23 7.33 12.57
N ALA A 121 -12.53 7.90 13.55
CA ALA A 121 -12.20 9.32 13.57
C ALA A 121 -11.29 9.73 12.40
N LEU A 122 -10.34 8.88 11.99
CA LEU A 122 -9.54 9.09 10.78
C LEU A 122 -10.41 9.09 9.52
N CYS A 123 -11.35 8.15 9.41
CA CYS A 123 -12.31 8.10 8.30
C CYS A 123 -13.16 9.36 8.23
N ASP A 124 -13.65 9.86 9.37
CA ASP A 124 -14.43 11.11 9.45
C ASP A 124 -13.62 12.33 9.00
N LEU A 125 -12.33 12.41 9.38
CA LEU A 125 -11.43 13.48 8.91
C LEU A 125 -11.12 13.35 7.40
N ALA A 126 -10.80 12.14 6.95
CA ALA A 126 -10.46 11.84 5.57
C ALA A 126 -11.61 12.09 4.58
N ALA A 127 -12.86 11.91 5.03
CA ALA A 127 -14.06 12.20 4.24
C ALA A 127 -14.13 13.67 3.80
N GLY A 128 -13.60 14.61 4.59
CA GLY A 128 -13.51 16.03 4.21
C GLY A 128 -12.56 16.32 3.04
N PHE A 129 -11.76 15.33 2.64
CA PHE A 129 -10.79 15.40 1.56
C PHE A 129 -11.10 14.39 0.43
N ASP A 130 -12.27 13.74 0.45
CA ASP A 130 -12.65 12.66 -0.47
C ASP A 130 -11.67 11.45 -0.46
N LEU A 131 -11.01 11.23 0.68
CA LEU A 131 -10.05 10.15 0.88
C LEU A 131 -10.68 8.94 1.57
N ASN A 132 -10.19 7.75 1.22
CA ASN A 132 -10.63 6.48 1.78
C ASN A 132 -9.47 5.84 2.57
N PRO A 133 -9.52 5.78 3.90
CA PRO A 133 -8.53 5.07 4.69
C PRO A 133 -8.67 3.55 4.56
N HIS A 134 -7.56 2.88 4.27
CA HIS A 134 -7.45 1.43 4.20
C HIS A 134 -6.68 0.90 5.40
N LEU A 135 -7.35 0.12 6.24
CA LEU A 135 -6.69 -0.60 7.32
C LEU A 135 -5.96 -1.81 6.77
N GLU A 136 -4.64 -1.78 6.86
CA GLU A 136 -3.74 -2.88 6.56
C GLU A 136 -3.43 -3.68 7.82
N PHE A 137 -3.51 -5.00 7.70
CA PHE A 137 -3.12 -5.91 8.77
C PHE A 137 -1.70 -6.38 8.56
N MET A 138 -0.91 -6.41 9.63
CA MET A 138 0.47 -6.87 9.63
C MET A 138 0.68 -7.73 10.88
N PRO A 139 1.25 -8.95 10.76
CA PRO A 139 1.39 -9.88 11.89
C PRO A 139 2.08 -9.35 13.15
N TRP A 140 2.91 -8.31 13.00
CA TRP A 140 3.67 -7.66 14.08
C TRP A 140 3.01 -6.39 14.65
N THR A 141 1.80 -6.05 14.22
CA THR A 141 1.07 -4.86 14.69
C THR A 141 -0.12 -5.25 15.58
N GLY A 142 -0.90 -4.25 16.01
CA GLY A 142 -2.14 -4.47 16.75
C GLY A 142 -3.25 -5.11 15.91
N VAL A 143 -3.11 -5.11 14.58
CA VAL A 143 -4.02 -5.74 13.62
C VAL A 143 -3.27 -6.86 12.89
N ARG A 144 -3.43 -8.09 13.36
CA ARG A 144 -2.49 -9.18 13.03
C ARG A 144 -2.88 -9.98 11.79
N ASP A 145 -4.17 -10.02 11.47
CA ASP A 145 -4.73 -10.83 10.40
C ASP A 145 -5.97 -10.17 9.78
N LEU A 146 -6.43 -10.78 8.68
CA LEU A 146 -7.58 -10.32 7.92
C LEU A 146 -8.87 -10.32 8.74
N ALA A 147 -9.07 -11.34 9.59
CA ALA A 147 -10.29 -11.48 10.37
C ALA A 147 -10.41 -10.33 11.39
N GLN A 148 -9.30 -9.93 12.02
CA GLN A 148 -9.24 -8.79 12.91
C GLN A 148 -9.46 -7.47 12.18
N ALA A 149 -8.78 -7.23 11.06
CA ALA A 149 -8.98 -6.03 10.27
C ALA A 149 -10.44 -5.87 9.83
N ARG A 150 -11.06 -6.97 9.37
CA ARG A 150 -12.48 -6.99 8.98
C ARG A 150 -13.41 -6.60 10.12
N ARG A 151 -13.16 -7.06 11.35
CA ARG A 151 -13.94 -6.66 12.54
C ARG A 151 -13.82 -5.17 12.82
N ILE A 152 -12.60 -4.63 12.79
CA ILE A 152 -12.34 -3.21 13.06
C ILE A 152 -13.01 -2.33 12.00
N VAL A 153 -12.83 -2.63 10.71
CA VAL A 153 -13.47 -1.87 9.62
C VAL A 153 -14.99 -1.94 9.71
N ALA A 154 -15.55 -3.11 10.02
CA ALA A 154 -16.99 -3.26 10.24
C ALA A 154 -17.50 -2.41 11.42
N ALA A 155 -16.77 -2.42 12.54
CA ALA A 155 -17.16 -1.72 13.76
C ALA A 155 -16.97 -0.19 13.66
N ALA A 156 -16.00 0.26 12.86
CA ALA A 156 -15.82 1.68 12.57
C ALA A 156 -17.05 2.28 11.86
N ASP A 157 -17.76 1.48 11.06
CA ASP A 157 -19.04 1.81 10.42
C ASP A 157 -19.00 3.18 9.73
N ARG A 158 -18.05 3.34 8.79
CA ARG A 158 -17.93 4.54 7.95
C ARG A 158 -17.96 4.17 6.46
N PRO A 159 -18.61 4.99 5.62
CA PRO A 159 -18.79 4.67 4.20
C PRO A 159 -17.47 4.66 3.40
N ASN A 160 -16.44 5.34 3.88
CA ASN A 160 -15.10 5.39 3.28
C ASN A 160 -14.06 4.50 4.00
N ALA A 161 -14.47 3.72 5.01
CA ALA A 161 -13.60 2.79 5.70
C ALA A 161 -13.34 1.56 4.82
N CYS A 162 -12.07 1.28 4.56
CA CYS A 162 -11.64 0.25 3.63
C CYS A 162 -10.64 -0.72 4.26
N LEU A 163 -10.43 -1.87 3.60
CA LEU A 163 -9.39 -2.84 3.93
C LEU A 163 -8.30 -2.80 2.87
N LEU A 164 -7.04 -2.93 3.28
CA LEU A 164 -5.96 -3.23 2.36
C LEU A 164 -5.62 -4.71 2.41
N ILE A 165 -5.73 -5.38 1.27
CA ILE A 165 -5.17 -6.71 1.09
C ILE A 165 -3.78 -6.53 0.46
N ASP A 166 -2.75 -6.74 1.26
CA ASP A 166 -1.38 -6.91 0.79
C ASP A 166 -1.05 -8.41 0.72
N ALA A 167 -0.52 -8.87 -0.41
CA ALA A 167 -0.25 -10.30 -0.63
C ALA A 167 0.76 -10.88 0.38
N PHE A 168 1.80 -10.13 0.73
CA PHE A 168 2.80 -10.53 1.72
C PHE A 168 2.16 -10.68 3.10
N HIS A 169 1.42 -9.67 3.56
CA HIS A 169 0.80 -9.74 4.88
C HIS A 169 -0.33 -10.77 4.95
N PHE A 170 -1.07 -10.97 3.86
CA PHE A 170 -2.07 -12.03 3.74
C PHE A 170 -1.45 -13.42 3.99
N ASP A 171 -0.35 -13.72 3.31
CA ASP A 171 0.37 -14.97 3.50
C ASP A 171 1.00 -15.08 4.91
N ARG A 172 1.75 -14.05 5.33
CA ARG A 172 2.49 -14.09 6.61
C ARG A 172 1.59 -14.04 7.84
N SER A 173 0.35 -13.57 7.73
CA SER A 173 -0.66 -13.68 8.81
C SER A 173 -1.32 -15.06 8.87
N GLY A 174 -1.17 -15.90 7.84
CA GLY A 174 -1.91 -17.15 7.72
C GLY A 174 -3.40 -16.96 7.42
N SER A 175 -3.76 -15.79 6.86
CA SER A 175 -5.11 -15.53 6.39
C SER A 175 -5.46 -16.46 5.22
N ARG A 176 -6.74 -16.85 5.09
CA ARG A 176 -7.17 -17.85 4.10
C ARG A 176 -8.01 -17.23 3.00
N LEU A 177 -7.84 -17.72 1.77
CA LEU A 177 -8.57 -17.24 0.59
C LEU A 177 -10.10 -17.29 0.75
N THR A 178 -10.61 -18.23 1.56
CA THR A 178 -12.04 -18.35 1.86
C THR A 178 -12.59 -17.13 2.60
N GLU A 179 -11.77 -16.46 3.41
CA GLU A 179 -12.18 -15.30 4.22
C GLU A 179 -12.44 -14.05 3.37
N LEU A 180 -11.83 -13.96 2.18
CA LEU A 180 -12.05 -12.84 1.25
C LEU A 180 -13.48 -12.79 0.70
N THR A 181 -14.16 -13.94 0.64
CA THR A 181 -15.55 -14.00 0.16
C THR A 181 -16.55 -13.32 1.11
N GLU A 182 -16.13 -13.05 2.35
CA GLU A 182 -16.94 -12.37 3.36
C GLU A 182 -16.77 -10.84 3.33
N ILE A 183 -15.87 -10.33 2.49
CA ILE A 183 -15.51 -8.90 2.48
C ILE A 183 -16.36 -8.16 1.43
N PRO A 184 -17.07 -7.08 1.81
CA PRO A 184 -17.75 -6.24 0.84
C PRO A 184 -16.78 -5.69 -0.20
N ALA A 185 -17.09 -5.85 -1.49
CA ALA A 185 -16.21 -5.42 -2.58
C ALA A 185 -15.82 -3.93 -2.50
N HIS A 186 -16.72 -3.07 -2.00
CA HIS A 186 -16.46 -1.63 -1.86
C HIS A 186 -15.42 -1.29 -0.79
N TRP A 187 -15.07 -2.21 0.11
CA TRP A 187 -13.94 -2.05 1.05
C TRP A 187 -12.59 -2.32 0.40
N MET A 188 -12.55 -3.03 -0.73
CA MET A 188 -11.32 -3.46 -1.41
C MET A 188 -11.04 -2.59 -2.64
N ARG A 189 -10.82 -1.29 -2.39
CA ARG A 189 -10.64 -0.30 -3.48
C ARG A 189 -9.30 -0.39 -4.20
N TYR A 190 -8.26 -0.97 -3.58
CA TYR A 190 -6.99 -1.34 -4.20
C TYR A 190 -6.31 -2.47 -3.39
N VAL A 191 -5.27 -3.05 -3.97
CA VAL A 191 -4.56 -4.23 -3.43
C VAL A 191 -3.06 -3.98 -3.56
N GLN A 192 -2.27 -4.38 -2.56
CA GLN A 192 -0.81 -4.44 -2.71
C GLN A 192 -0.37 -5.84 -3.15
N LEU A 193 0.43 -5.89 -4.21
CA LEU A 193 0.83 -7.13 -4.86
C LEU A 193 2.34 -7.29 -4.86
N CYS A 194 2.76 -8.48 -4.46
CA CYS A 194 4.12 -9.00 -4.52
C CYS A 194 4.03 -10.52 -4.52
N ASP A 195 5.17 -11.17 -4.36
CA ASP A 195 5.26 -12.59 -4.04
C ASP A 195 6.27 -12.79 -2.91
N VAL A 196 6.38 -14.01 -2.39
CA VAL A 196 7.40 -14.35 -1.40
C VAL A 196 7.73 -15.84 -1.47
N LEU A 197 9.00 -16.16 -1.24
CA LEU A 197 9.47 -17.54 -1.21
C LEU A 197 9.25 -18.20 0.15
N GLY A 198 9.13 -19.52 0.07
CA GLY A 198 9.27 -20.44 1.18
C GLY A 198 8.06 -20.47 2.11
N PRO A 199 8.07 -21.43 3.05
CA PRO A 199 7.08 -21.46 4.10
C PRO A 199 7.18 -20.17 4.93
N ARG A 200 6.05 -19.77 5.51
CA ARG A 200 6.00 -18.67 6.48
C ARG A 200 7.04 -18.94 7.59
N PRO A 201 7.97 -18.00 7.85
CA PRO A 201 8.92 -18.13 8.95
C PRO A 201 8.22 -18.19 10.31
N ASP A 202 8.79 -18.91 11.27
CA ASP A 202 8.34 -18.89 12.67
C ASP A 202 8.85 -17.65 13.44
N ASP A 203 9.92 -17.01 12.94
CA ASP A 203 10.53 -15.84 13.54
C ASP A 203 9.94 -14.54 12.98
N MET A 204 9.50 -13.66 13.89
CA MET A 204 8.87 -12.40 13.52
C MET A 204 9.89 -11.38 12.97
N ASP A 205 11.13 -11.43 13.44
CA ASP A 205 12.18 -10.54 12.92
C ASP A 205 12.50 -10.87 11.46
N GLU A 206 12.52 -12.17 11.11
CA GLU A 206 12.64 -12.61 9.72
C GLU A 206 11.43 -12.19 8.86
N ILE A 207 10.20 -12.28 9.39
CA ILE A 207 9.00 -11.79 8.68
C ILE A 207 9.14 -10.28 8.40
N ILE A 208 9.53 -9.47 9.39
CA ILE A 208 9.71 -8.01 9.22
C ILE A 208 10.81 -7.71 8.21
N ARG A 209 11.92 -8.47 8.25
CA ARG A 209 13.02 -8.34 7.31
C ARG A 209 12.55 -8.60 5.87
N GLN A 210 11.84 -9.71 5.63
CA GLN A 210 11.27 -10.02 4.32
C GLN A 210 10.31 -8.93 3.85
N ALA A 211 9.42 -8.46 4.73
CA ALA A 211 8.42 -7.43 4.41
C ALA A 211 9.04 -6.15 3.87
N ARG A 212 10.21 -5.77 4.41
CA ARG A 212 10.88 -4.49 4.12
C ARG A 212 12.01 -4.59 3.11
N GLN A 213 12.52 -5.80 2.80
CA GLN A 213 13.77 -5.95 2.06
C GLN A 213 13.75 -7.04 0.98
N GLU A 214 12.98 -8.11 1.16
CA GLU A 214 13.11 -9.33 0.37
C GLU A 214 11.75 -9.91 -0.03
N ARG A 215 10.92 -9.08 -0.66
CA ARG A 215 9.79 -9.59 -1.41
C ARG A 215 10.24 -10.05 -2.80
N CYS A 216 9.45 -10.92 -3.41
CA CYS A 216 9.66 -11.42 -4.77
C CYS A 216 8.70 -10.72 -5.75
N PHE A 217 9.06 -10.70 -7.03
CA PHE A 217 8.14 -10.26 -8.07
C PHE A 217 7.01 -11.30 -8.24
N PRO A 218 5.78 -10.89 -8.61
CA PRO A 218 4.67 -11.81 -8.84
C PRO A 218 5.03 -13.00 -9.76
N GLY A 219 4.84 -14.21 -9.26
CA GLY A 219 5.15 -15.46 -9.97
C GLY A 219 6.58 -15.97 -9.77
N ASP A 220 7.41 -15.28 -8.99
CA ASP A 220 8.73 -15.76 -8.55
C ASP A 220 8.73 -16.27 -7.10
N GLY A 221 7.57 -16.34 -6.45
CA GLY A 221 7.40 -16.90 -5.11
C GLY A 221 6.34 -18.01 -5.07
N ASP A 222 5.84 -18.28 -3.86
CA ASP A 222 4.99 -19.43 -3.55
C ASP A 222 3.55 -19.04 -3.18
N ILE A 223 3.18 -17.76 -3.20
CA ILE A 223 1.82 -17.33 -2.87
C ILE A 223 0.86 -17.78 -3.99
N ASP A 224 -0.32 -18.30 -3.63
CA ASP A 224 -1.42 -18.52 -4.58
C ASP A 224 -2.05 -17.19 -5.04
N LEU A 225 -1.30 -16.41 -5.82
CA LEU A 225 -1.72 -15.10 -6.32
C LEU A 225 -2.88 -15.21 -7.30
N LYS A 226 -2.97 -16.29 -8.06
CA LYS A 226 -4.15 -16.54 -8.93
C LYS A 226 -5.39 -16.75 -8.08
N GLY A 227 -5.26 -17.58 -7.04
CA GLY A 227 -6.28 -17.77 -6.04
C GLY A 227 -6.71 -16.44 -5.42
N LEU A 228 -5.76 -15.66 -4.93
CA LEU A 228 -5.97 -14.34 -4.34
C LEU A 228 -6.74 -13.41 -5.29
N LEU A 229 -6.20 -13.16 -6.49
CA LEU A 229 -6.78 -12.22 -7.45
C LEU A 229 -8.18 -12.62 -7.96
N ALA A 230 -8.50 -13.92 -7.97
CA ALA A 230 -9.84 -14.39 -8.33
C ALA A 230 -10.93 -14.09 -7.28
N ARG A 231 -10.56 -13.69 -6.05
CA ARG A 231 -11.50 -13.29 -4.98
C ARG A 231 -11.58 -11.77 -4.80
N LEU A 232 -10.76 -11.00 -5.51
CA LEU A 232 -10.70 -9.54 -5.39
C LEU A 232 -11.49 -8.87 -6.52
N PRO A 233 -11.92 -7.60 -6.36
CA PRO A 233 -12.62 -6.89 -7.43
C PRO A 233 -11.77 -6.85 -8.70
N ALA A 234 -12.38 -7.17 -9.84
CA ALA A 234 -11.65 -7.40 -11.08
C ALA A 234 -10.95 -6.14 -11.63
N ASP A 235 -11.46 -4.98 -11.25
CA ASP A 235 -11.03 -3.64 -11.65
C ASP A 235 -10.21 -2.90 -10.57
N ALA A 236 -10.01 -3.49 -9.39
CA ALA A 236 -9.19 -2.90 -8.33
C ALA A 236 -7.74 -2.66 -8.83
N PRO A 237 -7.18 -1.45 -8.65
CA PRO A 237 -5.77 -1.17 -8.91
C PRO A 237 -4.85 -2.12 -8.13
N LEU A 238 -3.74 -2.49 -8.78
CA LEU A 238 -2.68 -3.28 -8.18
C LEU A 238 -1.48 -2.38 -7.89
N SER A 239 -1.25 -2.09 -6.61
CA SER A 239 -0.07 -1.37 -6.13
C SER A 239 1.08 -2.36 -5.94
N LEU A 240 2.16 -2.21 -6.70
CA LEU A 240 3.28 -3.14 -6.66
C LEU A 240 4.25 -2.72 -5.56
N GLU A 241 4.09 -3.32 -4.37
CA GLU A 241 4.95 -3.12 -3.20
C GLU A 241 5.94 -4.27 -3.06
N ILE A 242 7.12 -4.10 -3.66
CA ILE A 242 8.11 -5.15 -3.85
C ILE A 242 9.49 -4.59 -3.50
N PRO A 243 9.81 -4.39 -2.21
CA PRO A 243 11.16 -4.06 -1.82
C PRO A 243 12.11 -5.22 -2.18
N THR A 244 13.10 -4.90 -3.00
CA THR A 244 14.12 -5.84 -3.47
C THR A 244 15.51 -5.29 -3.16
N GLN A 245 15.84 -5.22 -1.87
CA GLN A 245 17.06 -4.59 -1.37
C GLN A 245 18.32 -5.21 -2.00
N ALA A 246 18.36 -6.54 -2.11
CA ALA A 246 19.48 -7.26 -2.73
C ALA A 246 19.72 -6.88 -4.21
N LEU A 247 18.66 -6.57 -4.99
CA LEU A 247 18.81 -6.09 -6.37
C LEU A 247 19.41 -4.68 -6.40
N ARG A 248 18.93 -3.81 -5.51
CA ARG A 248 19.43 -2.43 -5.37
C ARG A 248 20.91 -2.42 -4.99
N GLU A 249 21.32 -3.25 -4.03
CA GLU A 249 22.72 -3.37 -3.60
C GLU A 249 23.65 -3.89 -4.70
N ARG A 250 23.13 -4.70 -5.62
CA ARG A 250 23.85 -5.12 -6.84
C ARG A 250 23.88 -4.06 -7.95
N GLY A 251 23.32 -2.88 -7.70
CA GLY A 251 23.30 -1.76 -8.65
C GLY A 251 22.19 -1.81 -9.70
N VAL A 252 21.18 -2.68 -9.54
CA VAL A 252 20.01 -2.67 -10.44
C VAL A 252 19.20 -1.41 -10.15
N SER A 253 18.98 -0.61 -11.18
CA SER A 253 18.35 0.70 -11.04
C SER A 253 16.88 0.60 -10.65
N ALA A 254 16.35 1.65 -10.01
CA ALA A 254 14.93 1.74 -9.65
C ALA A 254 14.00 1.53 -10.86
N LEU A 255 14.38 2.06 -12.03
CA LEU A 255 13.62 1.86 -13.27
C LEU A 255 13.59 0.40 -13.73
N GLU A 256 14.72 -0.30 -13.67
CA GLU A 256 14.78 -1.72 -14.03
C GLU A 256 13.96 -2.57 -13.07
N ARG A 257 14.06 -2.31 -11.76
CA ARG A 257 13.24 -3.00 -10.74
C ARG A 257 11.76 -2.75 -10.94
N ALA A 258 11.36 -1.50 -11.23
CA ALA A 258 9.97 -1.14 -11.52
C ALA A 258 9.44 -1.82 -12.80
N ARG A 259 10.27 -1.95 -13.86
CA ARG A 259 9.90 -2.68 -15.08
C ARG A 259 9.73 -4.18 -14.85
N MET A 260 10.67 -4.80 -14.13
CA MET A 260 10.58 -6.22 -13.77
C MET A 260 9.29 -6.51 -13.00
N ALA A 261 8.98 -5.68 -12.00
CA ALA A 261 7.74 -5.77 -11.22
C ALA A 261 6.50 -5.68 -12.11
N LEU A 262 6.44 -4.69 -13.01
CA LEU A 262 5.29 -4.47 -13.88
C LEU A 262 5.11 -5.63 -14.87
N GLU A 263 6.17 -6.04 -15.57
CA GLU A 263 6.12 -7.13 -16.56
C GLU A 263 5.66 -8.45 -15.93
N LYS A 264 6.16 -8.77 -14.74
CA LYS A 264 5.77 -9.97 -13.99
C LYS A 264 4.31 -9.94 -13.57
N SER A 265 3.86 -8.78 -13.07
CA SER A 265 2.48 -8.58 -12.65
C SER A 265 1.51 -8.63 -13.84
N GLN A 266 1.88 -8.06 -14.98
CA GLN A 266 1.11 -8.14 -16.23
C GLN A 266 0.95 -9.60 -16.69
N ARG A 267 2.05 -10.37 -16.75
CA ARG A 267 1.97 -11.80 -17.11
C ARG A 267 1.05 -12.59 -16.20
N LEU A 268 1.09 -12.32 -14.89
CA LEU A 268 0.19 -12.94 -13.93
C LEU A 268 -1.27 -12.61 -14.27
N VAL A 269 -1.60 -11.33 -14.47
CA VAL A 269 -2.96 -10.86 -14.78
C VAL A 269 -3.45 -11.40 -16.13
N ASP A 270 -2.61 -11.41 -17.15
CA ASP A 270 -2.94 -11.95 -18.47
C ASP A 270 -3.31 -13.45 -18.35
N SER A 271 -2.57 -14.20 -17.55
CA SER A 271 -2.83 -15.62 -17.30
C SER A 271 -4.09 -15.94 -16.46
N LEU A 272 -4.84 -14.92 -16.03
CA LEU A 272 -6.18 -15.07 -15.42
C LEU A 272 -7.30 -14.99 -16.46
N SER A 273 -7.00 -14.49 -17.66
CA SER A 273 -7.96 -14.35 -18.76
C SER A 273 -7.97 -15.57 -19.70
N ASP A 274 -6.99 -16.47 -19.54
CA ASP A 274 -6.85 -17.76 -20.23
C ASP A 274 -7.61 -18.87 -19.49
#